data_AF-M7YUM4-F1
#
_entry.id   AF-M7YUM4-F1
#
_cell.length_a   1.000
_cell.length_b   1.000
_cell.length_c   1.000
_cell.angle_alpha   90.00
_cell.angle_beta   90.00
_cell.angle_gamma   90.00
#
_symmetry.space_group_name_H-M   'P 1'
#
loop_
_entity.id
_entity.type
_entity.pdbx_description
1 polymer ?
#
loop_
_entity_poly.entity_id
_entity_poly.type
_entity_poly.pdbx_seq_one_letter_code
_entity_poly.pdbx_strand_id
1 'polypeptide(L)'
;MPYLPDPEKPDFWEGDNWEVLGFFVQYMWAFGVFFSLVACGVAVATYNDGASDFRDTPAFKESTQAQEFPEESESSGADVFEGNPTEVAPALE
;
A
#
# COMPACT_ATOMS: atom_id res chain seq x y z
N MET A 1 16.55 7.94 67.09
CA MET A 1 16.41 6.79 66.17
C MET A 1 15.83 7.33 64.88
N PRO A 2 16.35 6.98 63.69
CA PRO A 2 15.75 7.45 62.43
C PRO A 2 14.34 6.88 62.26
N TYR A 3 13.43 7.65 61.66
CA TYR A 3 12.08 7.20 61.34
C TYR A 3 12.15 6.18 60.22
N LEU A 4 11.57 5.00 60.44
CA LEU A 4 11.39 3.98 59.41
C LEU A 4 9.98 4.15 58.83
N PRO A 5 9.81 4.14 57.49
CA PRO A 5 8.48 4.18 56.88
C PRO A 5 7.62 3.03 57.41
N ASP A 6 6.40 3.36 57.86
CA ASP A 6 5.43 2.36 58.34
C ASP A 6 5.01 1.46 57.16
N PRO A 7 5.27 0.14 57.20
CA PRO A 7 5.02 -0.76 56.06
C PRO A 7 3.53 -0.98 55.76
N GLU A 8 2.63 -0.57 56.65
CA GLU A 8 1.17 -0.67 56.47
C GLU A 8 0.57 0.57 55.79
N LYS A 9 1.34 1.64 55.62
CA LYS A 9 0.87 2.86 54.96
C LYS A 9 1.35 2.86 53.52
N PRO A 10 0.46 2.67 52.53
CA PRO A 10 0.86 2.74 51.13
C PRO A 10 1.42 4.12 50.85
N ASP A 11 2.57 4.15 50.17
CA ASP A 11 3.18 5.39 49.74
C ASP A 11 2.41 6.03 48.57
N PHE A 12 2.94 7.13 48.02
CA PHE A 12 2.26 7.82 46.92
C PHE A 12 2.14 6.96 45.65
N TRP A 13 2.99 5.94 45.44
CA TRP A 13 3.07 5.08 44.25
C TRP A 13 2.47 3.69 44.47
N GLU A 14 1.93 3.42 45.65
CA GLU A 14 1.36 2.14 46.05
C GLU A 14 -0.18 2.20 46.21
N GLY A 15 -0.80 1.02 46.19
CA GLY A 15 -2.25 0.85 46.38
C GLY A 15 -3.09 0.88 45.11
N ASP A 16 -4.39 0.60 45.28
CA ASP A 16 -5.38 0.35 44.22
C ASP A 16 -5.42 1.43 43.12
N ASN A 17 -5.07 2.67 43.46
CA ASN A 17 -5.05 3.79 42.51
C ASN A 17 -4.02 3.62 41.39
N TRP A 18 -2.92 2.89 41.63
CA TRP A 18 -1.85 2.66 40.65
C TRP A 18 -1.96 1.34 39.91
N GLU A 19 -2.89 0.46 40.30
CA GLU A 19 -3.11 -0.82 39.61
C GLU A 19 -3.49 -0.62 38.15
N VAL A 20 -4.32 0.39 37.86
CA VAL A 20 -4.73 0.73 36.49
C VAL A 20 -3.54 1.19 35.65
N LEU A 21 -2.65 2.00 36.23
CA LEU A 21 -1.43 2.43 35.53
C LEU A 21 -0.47 1.26 35.34
N GLY A 22 -0.31 0.41 36.36
CA GLY A 22 0.49 -0.80 36.30
C GLY A 22 0.02 -1.74 35.19
N PHE A 23 -1.29 -1.99 35.12
CA PHE A 23 -1.92 -2.75 34.03
C PHE A 23 -1.64 -2.10 32.67
N PHE A 24 -1.85 -0.79 32.54
CA PHE A 24 -1.62 -0.09 31.28
C PHE A 24 -0.17 -0.24 30.78
N VAL A 25 0.82 0.00 31.66
CA VAL A 25 2.24 -0.12 31.29
C VAL A 25 2.62 -1.57 31.01
N GLN A 26 2.15 -2.52 31.83
CA GLN A 26 2.40 -3.95 31.66
C GLN A 26 1.89 -4.48 30.31
N TYR A 27 0.72 -4.02 29.87
CA TYR A 27 0.09 -4.47 28.63
C TYR A 27 0.28 -3.52 27.45
N MET A 28 1.04 -2.42 27.60
CA MET A 28 1.26 -1.43 26.54
C MET A 28 1.74 -2.06 25.22
N TRP A 29 2.60 -3.08 25.29
CA TRP A 29 3.07 -3.82 24.11
C TRP A 29 1.93 -4.55 23.38
N ALA A 30 0.96 -5.11 24.12
CA ALA A 30 -0.17 -5.85 23.55
C ALA A 30 -1.12 -4.91 22.80
N PHE A 31 -1.31 -3.68 23.29
CA PHE A 31 -2.01 -2.64 22.54
C PHE A 31 -1.29 -2.31 21.24
N GLY A 32 0.04 -2.20 21.26
CA GLY A 32 0.85 -2.00 20.05
C GLY A 32 0.65 -3.10 19.01
N VAL A 33 0.62 -4.37 19.43
CA VAL A 33 0.31 -5.51 18.55
C VAL A 33 -1.13 -5.45 18.04
N PHE A 34 -2.09 -5.13 18.90
CA PHE A 34 -3.50 -5.02 18.49
C PHE A 34 -3.69 -3.92 17.42
N PHE A 35 -3.17 -2.71 17.66
CA PHE A 35 -3.27 -1.61 16.70
C PHE A 35 -2.53 -1.90 15.39
N SER A 36 -1.40 -2.61 15.42
CA SER A 36 -0.70 -2.97 14.19
C SER A 36 -1.50 -3.96 13.35
N LEU A 37 -2.15 -4.95 13.96
CA LEU A 37 -3.04 -5.88 13.28
C LEU A 37 -4.26 -5.17 12.68
N VAL A 38 -4.89 -4.26 13.44
CA VAL A 38 -6.03 -3.47 12.95
C VAL A 38 -5.60 -2.58 11.79
N ALA A 39 -4.49 -1.85 11.92
CA ALA A 39 -3.98 -0.98 10.86
C ALA A 39 -3.61 -1.76 9.59
N CYS A 40 -2.98 -2.92 9.74
CA CYS A 40 -2.67 -3.82 8.63
C CYS A 40 -3.97 -4.31 7.95
N GLY A 41 -4.97 -4.71 8.73
CA GLY A 41 -6.28 -5.13 8.21
C GLY A 41 -6.97 -4.02 7.43
N VAL A 42 -6.99 -2.79 7.95
CA VAL A 42 -7.52 -1.62 7.25
C VAL A 42 -6.74 -1.34 5.97
N ALA A 43 -5.41 -1.33 6.04
CA ALA A 43 -4.56 -1.06 4.88
C ALA A 43 -4.79 -2.08 3.75
N VAL A 44 -4.93 -3.37 4.08
CA VAL A 44 -5.26 -4.41 3.09
C VAL A 44 -6.65 -4.21 2.51
N ALA A 45 -7.65 -3.89 3.36
CA ALA A 45 -9.02 -3.68 2.91
C ALA A 45 -9.14 -2.48 1.96
N THR A 46 -8.39 -1.40 2.21
CA THR A 46 -8.42 -0.17 1.41
C THR A 46 -7.33 -0.10 0.33
N TYR A 47 -6.50 -1.13 0.19
CA TYR A 47 -5.37 -1.13 -0.74
C TYR A 47 -5.83 -0.94 -2.19
N ASN A 48 -6.95 -1.58 -2.55
CA ASN A 48 -7.51 -1.51 -3.90
C ASN A 48 -8.32 -0.23 -4.16
N ASP A 49 -8.88 0.42 -3.12
CA ASP A 49 -9.65 1.65 -3.29
C ASP A 49 -8.80 2.78 -3.87
N GLY A 50 -7.51 2.83 -3.53
CA GLY A 50 -6.55 3.78 -4.10
C GLY A 50 -6.17 3.51 -5.57
N ALA A 51 -6.32 2.29 -6.06
CA ALA A 51 -6.02 1.92 -7.45
C ALA A 51 -7.22 2.09 -8.39
N SER A 52 -8.45 2.08 -7.86
CA SER A 52 -9.68 2.38 -8.61
C SER A 52 -9.74 3.81 -9.14
N ASP A 53 -9.17 4.78 -8.42
CA ASP A 53 -9.22 6.20 -8.80
C ASP A 53 -8.44 6.51 -10.10
N PHE A 54 -7.49 5.64 -10.49
CA PHE A 54 -6.79 5.78 -11.77
C PHE A 54 -7.72 5.64 -12.98
N ARG A 55 -8.73 4.77 -12.91
CA ARG A 55 -9.69 4.56 -14.02
C ARG A 55 -10.67 5.72 -14.18
N ASP A 56 -10.85 6.51 -13.12
CA ASP A 56 -11.73 7.65 -13.14
C ASP A 56 -11.05 8.97 -13.49
N THR A 57 -9.71 8.99 -13.51
CA THR A 57 -8.95 10.17 -13.93
C THR A 57 -9.27 10.60 -15.37
N PRO A 58 -9.33 11.93 -15.63
CA PRO A 58 -9.59 12.44 -16.98
C PRO A 58 -8.54 11.96 -17.99
N ALA A 59 -7.27 11.83 -17.56
CA ALA A 59 -6.19 11.33 -18.40
C ALA A 59 -6.41 9.89 -18.88
N PHE A 60 -6.91 8.99 -18.01
CA PHE A 60 -7.18 7.59 -18.37
C PHE A 60 -8.43 7.45 -19.26
N LYS A 61 -9.47 8.24 -19.00
CA LYS A 61 -10.68 8.28 -19.83
C LYS A 61 -10.38 8.81 -21.23
N GLU A 62 -9.60 9.87 -21.32
CA GLU A 62 -9.14 10.43 -22.59
C GLU A 62 -8.24 9.45 -23.33
N SER A 63 -7.31 8.75 -22.67
CA SER A 63 -6.45 7.75 -23.34
C SER A 63 -7.22 6.51 -23.79
N THR A 64 -8.21 6.06 -23.03
CA THR A 64 -9.04 4.89 -23.39
C THR A 64 -10.02 5.24 -24.51
N GLN A 65 -10.65 6.42 -24.45
CA GLN A 65 -11.52 6.93 -25.51
C GLN A 65 -10.73 7.25 -26.79
N ALA A 66 -9.53 7.83 -26.66
CA ALA A 66 -8.62 8.08 -27.78
C ALA A 66 -8.00 6.79 -28.34
N GLN A 67 -8.06 5.67 -27.61
CA GLN A 67 -7.73 4.32 -28.09
C GLN A 67 -8.94 3.57 -28.67
N GLU A 68 -10.17 3.95 -28.32
CA GLU A 68 -11.39 3.41 -28.94
C GLU A 68 -11.73 4.12 -30.28
N PHE A 69 -11.23 5.34 -30.48
CA PHE A 69 -11.37 6.14 -31.72
C PHE A 69 -10.21 6.14 -32.77
N PRO A 70 -9.06 5.47 -32.63
CA PRO A 70 -8.01 5.43 -33.65
C PRO A 70 -8.01 4.15 -34.51
N GLU A 71 -8.93 3.19 -34.32
CA GLU A 71 -9.02 1.97 -35.16
C GLU A 71 -9.95 2.12 -36.39
N GLU A 72 -10.36 3.33 -36.78
CA GLU A 72 -11.07 3.54 -38.07
C GLU A 72 -10.35 4.55 -39.00
N SER A 73 -9.05 4.81 -38.81
CA SER A 73 -8.34 5.72 -39.73
C SER A 73 -6.85 5.46 -39.97
N GLU A 74 -6.37 4.23 -39.83
CA GLU A 74 -5.13 3.79 -40.53
C GLU A 74 -5.47 2.72 -41.55
N SER A 75 -6.08 3.20 -42.64
CA SER A 75 -6.03 2.58 -43.96
C SER A 75 -4.66 1.94 -44.21
N SER A 76 -4.62 0.62 -44.34
CA SER A 76 -3.71 -0.07 -45.25
C SER A 76 -2.24 0.32 -45.10
N GLY A 77 -1.68 0.17 -43.89
CA GLY A 77 -0.24 0.11 -43.69
C GLY A 77 0.32 -1.19 -44.26
N ALA A 78 0.37 -1.31 -45.59
CA ALA A 78 1.16 -2.33 -46.25
C ALA A 78 2.57 -2.32 -45.66
N ASP A 79 3.04 -3.47 -45.21
CA ASP A 79 4.34 -3.66 -44.56
C ASP A 79 5.47 -3.00 -45.38
N VAL A 80 5.85 -1.77 -45.00
CA VAL A 80 6.94 -1.00 -45.62
C VAL A 80 8.29 -1.69 -45.44
N PHE A 81 8.38 -2.65 -44.51
CA PHE A 81 9.59 -3.40 -44.21
C PHE A 81 9.72 -4.75 -44.92
N GLU A 82 8.67 -5.27 -45.57
CA GLU A 82 8.74 -6.54 -46.31
C GLU A 82 9.19 -6.35 -47.78
N GLY A 83 9.35 -5.10 -48.21
CA GLY A 83 9.70 -4.72 -49.58
C GLY A 83 11.19 -4.45 -49.80
N ASN A 84 12.11 -5.06 -49.05
CA ASN A 84 13.54 -4.91 -49.32
C ASN A 84 13.97 -5.88 -50.43
N PRO A 85 14.25 -5.43 -51.67
CA PRO A 85 14.60 -6.30 -52.80
C PRO A 85 16.00 -6.93 -52.69
N THR A 86 16.68 -6.83 -51.54
CA THR A 86 18.07 -7.26 -51.36
C THR A 86 18.22 -8.58 -50.58
N GLU A 87 17.14 -9.27 -50.24
CA GLU A 87 17.19 -10.52 -49.45
C GLU A 87 17.69 -11.75 -50.25
N VAL A 88 17.81 -11.67 -51.57
CA VAL A 88 18.32 -12.78 -52.37
C VAL A 88 19.82 -12.62 -52.61
N ALA A 89 20.64 -13.38 -51.88
CA ALA A 89 22.06 -13.52 -52.17
C ALA A 89 22.26 -14.20 -53.55
N PRO A 90 23.18 -13.72 -54.41
CA PRO A 90 23.44 -14.36 -55.69
C PRO A 90 23.96 -15.78 -55.46
N ALA A 91 23.39 -16.75 -56.19
CA ALA A 91 23.87 -18.13 -56.17
C ALA A 91 25.29 -18.19 -56.74
N LEU A 92 26.19 -18.87 -56.03
CA LEU A 92 27.54 -19.15 -56.49
C LEU A 92 27.47 -20.23 -57.58
N GLU A 93 27.82 -19.87 -58.81
CA GLU A 93 28.25 -20.84 -59.83
C GLU A 93 29.68 -21.32 -59.56
#